data_AF-A0A3Q1IQ23-F1
#
_entry.id   AF-A0A3Q1IQ23-F1
#
_cell.length_a   1.000
_cell.length_b   1.000
_cell.length_c   1.000
_cell.angle_alpha   90.00
_cell.angle_beta   90.00
_cell.angle_gamma   90.00
#
_symmetry.space_group_name_H-M   'P 1'
#
loop_
_entity.id
_entity.type
_entity.pdbx_description
1 polymer ?
#
loop_
_entity_poly.entity_id
_entity_poly.type
_entity_poly.pdbx_seq_one_letter_code
_entity_poly.pdbx_strand_id
1 'polypeptide(L)'
;MFRIIVSLFIGSVIVALNFTSDWAEARVTTNATYKSFSSAIVNADIGLHVGLYGINVTLKGNPLVQFNETIDYNEMFSWHDTMEEEYEEALEKGLPNPILYIAEKFTLSSPCGLIFQYRYSGRYASATLWTAFCCWMLTNILFSMPVILYAGYMMLATAAFIFFSMASFSTIMNVPQCIFSIGTDSFEAEYSHSFWLALATGVLCTIIGILVVMFDVMIPEKVKEAFSVGVDSCEDDDVSCGEGYLNTIFLEGVTISPLTTKRVSVSY
;
A
#
# COMPACT_ATOMS: atom_id res chain seq x y z
N MET A 1 18.34 -14.42 -8.95
CA MET A 1 17.65 -14.82 -7.70
C MET A 1 17.30 -13.62 -6.82
N PHE A 2 18.24 -12.78 -6.40
CA PHE A 2 17.99 -11.61 -5.53
C PHE A 2 16.89 -10.66 -6.05
N ARG A 3 16.90 -10.32 -7.36
CA ARG A 3 15.86 -9.50 -8.01
C ARG A 3 14.44 -10.04 -7.80
N ILE A 4 14.26 -11.35 -7.95
CA ILE A 4 12.95 -12.00 -7.85
C ILE A 4 12.47 -11.97 -6.39
N ILE A 5 13.36 -12.29 -5.44
CA ILE A 5 13.05 -12.27 -4.01
C ILE A 5 12.65 -10.85 -3.57
N VAL A 6 13.43 -9.84 -3.93
CA VAL A 6 13.15 -8.43 -3.58
C VAL A 6 11.84 -7.97 -4.21
N SER A 7 11.59 -8.30 -5.48
CA SER A 7 10.35 -7.91 -6.14
C SER A 7 9.12 -8.57 -5.50
N LEU A 8 9.17 -9.89 -5.24
CA LEU A 8 8.08 -10.61 -4.58
C LEU A 8 7.85 -10.09 -3.16
N PHE A 9 8.92 -9.77 -2.43
CA PHE A 9 8.81 -9.15 -1.10
C PHE A 9 8.05 -7.83 -1.17
N ILE A 10 8.41 -6.94 -2.10
CA ILE A 10 7.73 -5.64 -2.27
C ILE A 10 6.25 -5.84 -2.61
N GLY A 11 5.92 -6.70 -3.58
CA GLY A 11 4.54 -7.00 -3.95
C GLY A 11 3.72 -7.58 -2.79
N SER A 12 4.29 -8.54 -2.05
CA SER A 12 3.65 -9.16 -0.89
C SER A 12 3.40 -8.14 0.23
N VAL A 13 4.36 -7.24 0.48
CA VAL A 13 4.21 -6.22 1.52
C VAL A 13 3.14 -5.21 1.13
N ILE A 14 3.07 -4.76 -0.13
CA ILE A 14 2.01 -3.84 -0.58
C ILE A 14 0.62 -4.45 -0.34
N VAL A 15 0.42 -5.73 -0.67
CA VAL A 15 -0.85 -6.43 -0.44
C VAL A 15 -1.13 -6.59 1.06
N ALA A 16 -0.13 -6.99 1.85
CA ALA A 16 -0.28 -7.14 3.30
C ALA A 16 -0.64 -5.81 3.98
N LEU A 17 -0.01 -4.71 3.56
CA LEU A 17 -0.31 -3.35 4.05
C LEU A 17 -1.73 -2.91 3.70
N ASN A 18 -2.30 -3.38 2.59
CA ASN A 18 -3.68 -3.03 2.26
C ASN A 18 -4.69 -3.72 3.20
N PHE A 19 -4.43 -4.98 3.60
CA PHE A 19 -5.36 -5.77 4.42
C PHE A 19 -5.08 -5.77 5.92
N THR A 20 -3.93 -5.25 6.35
CA THR A 20 -3.59 -5.18 7.78
C THR A 20 -4.51 -4.24 8.55
N SER A 21 -4.82 -4.63 9.78
CA SER A 21 -5.57 -3.84 10.77
C SER A 21 -4.68 -2.98 11.67
N ASP A 22 -3.36 -3.00 11.47
CA ASP A 22 -2.37 -2.42 12.39
C ASP A 22 -1.66 -1.21 11.78
N TRP A 23 -2.40 -0.23 11.26
CA TRP A 23 -1.84 1.04 10.78
C TRP A 23 -1.62 2.03 11.92
N ALA A 24 -2.60 2.13 12.80
CA ALA A 24 -2.47 2.82 14.08
C ALA A 24 -2.94 1.89 15.20
N GLU A 25 -2.36 2.06 16.38
CA GLU A 25 -2.60 1.18 17.52
C GLU A 25 -2.62 2.00 18.80
N ALA A 26 -3.50 1.61 19.70
CA ALA A 26 -3.66 2.25 20.99
C ALA A 26 -3.89 1.13 22.02
N ARG A 27 -3.04 1.04 23.05
CA ARG A 27 -3.16 0.00 24.08
C ARG A 27 -3.13 0.60 25.47
N VAL A 28 -3.99 0.08 26.35
CA VAL A 28 -4.00 0.42 27.77
C VAL A 28 -4.32 -0.80 28.61
N THR A 29 -3.64 -0.96 29.74
CA THR A 29 -3.99 -1.94 30.77
C THR A 29 -4.71 -1.19 31.88
N THR A 30 -6.00 -1.42 32.06
CA THR A 30 -6.77 -0.71 33.08
C THR A 30 -7.90 -1.56 33.66
N ASN A 31 -8.43 -1.07 34.77
CA ASN A 31 -9.60 -1.64 35.43
C ASN A 31 -10.86 -1.05 34.81
N ALA A 32 -11.60 -1.87 34.07
CA ALA A 32 -12.79 -1.43 33.36
C ALA A 32 -14.05 -2.16 33.83
N THR A 33 -15.19 -1.48 33.78
CA THR A 33 -16.49 -2.11 34.00
C THR A 33 -16.76 -3.11 32.89
N TYR A 34 -17.07 -4.37 33.22
CA TYR A 34 -17.12 -5.42 32.21
C TYR A 34 -18.46 -5.52 31.48
N LYS A 35 -19.57 -5.66 32.22
CA LYS A 35 -20.91 -5.92 31.66
C LYS A 35 -21.97 -5.02 32.29
N SER A 36 -23.00 -4.71 31.51
CA SER A 36 -24.23 -4.10 32.01
C SER A 36 -24.89 -4.96 33.09
N PHE A 37 -25.51 -4.32 34.08
CA PHE A 37 -26.18 -4.95 35.23
C PHE A 37 -25.26 -5.76 36.17
N SER A 38 -23.93 -5.63 36.04
CA SER A 38 -22.95 -6.16 36.96
C SER A 38 -22.01 -5.06 37.44
N SER A 39 -21.68 -5.05 38.73
CA SER A 39 -20.65 -4.16 39.28
C SER A 39 -19.24 -4.76 39.17
N ALA A 40 -19.06 -5.84 38.42
CA ALA A 40 -17.77 -6.47 38.21
C ALA A 40 -16.83 -5.56 37.41
N ILE A 41 -15.67 -5.29 38.01
CA ILE A 41 -14.56 -4.58 37.38
C ILE A 41 -13.51 -5.63 37.03
N VAL A 42 -13.10 -5.64 35.77
CA VAL A 42 -12.08 -6.57 35.26
C VAL A 42 -10.80 -5.81 34.99
N ASN A 43 -9.67 -6.40 35.34
CA ASN A 43 -8.37 -5.90 34.93
C ASN A 43 -8.07 -6.47 33.54
N ALA A 44 -8.04 -5.62 32.52
CA ALA A 44 -7.90 -6.06 31.15
C ALA A 44 -6.97 -5.16 30.33
N ASP A 45 -6.27 -5.78 29.39
CA ASP A 45 -5.56 -5.13 28.31
C ASP A 45 -6.57 -4.82 27.21
N ILE A 46 -6.78 -3.55 26.95
CA ILE A 46 -7.66 -3.04 25.91
C ILE A 46 -6.78 -2.53 24.77
N GLY A 47 -7.00 -3.05 23.57
CA GLY A 47 -6.27 -2.65 22.38
C GLY A 47 -7.21 -2.18 21.29
N LEU A 48 -6.99 -0.98 20.76
CA LEU A 48 -7.61 -0.48 19.54
C LEU A 48 -6.60 -0.60 18.41
N HIS A 49 -6.95 -1.35 17.38
CA HIS A 49 -6.18 -1.53 16.16
C HIS A 49 -6.96 -0.91 15.03
N VAL A 50 -6.37 0.08 14.35
CA VAL A 50 -7.02 0.78 13.26
C VAL A 50 -6.38 0.40 11.93
N GLY A 51 -7.20 -0.17 11.05
CA GLY A 51 -6.84 -0.53 9.69
C GLY A 51 -7.44 0.42 8.65
N LEU A 52 -7.15 0.12 7.38
CA LEU A 52 -7.71 0.88 6.25
C LEU A 52 -9.19 0.59 5.99
N TYR A 53 -9.65 -0.61 6.38
CA TYR A 53 -11.01 -1.11 6.12
C TYR A 53 -11.89 -1.16 7.37
N GLY A 54 -11.34 -0.99 8.56
CA GLY A 54 -12.10 -1.05 9.80
C GLY A 54 -11.23 -0.80 11.03
N ILE A 55 -11.86 -0.94 12.18
CA ILE A 55 -11.18 -1.05 13.48
C ILE A 55 -11.33 -2.46 14.01
N ASN A 56 -10.35 -2.89 14.79
CA ASN A 56 -10.38 -4.12 15.54
C ASN A 56 -10.11 -3.81 17.00
N VAL A 57 -11.04 -4.21 17.88
CA VAL A 57 -10.99 -3.90 19.30
C VAL A 57 -10.77 -5.19 20.07
N THR A 58 -9.69 -5.21 20.83
CA THR A 58 -9.30 -6.34 21.67
C THR A 58 -9.54 -6.02 23.13
N LEU A 59 -10.06 -7.01 23.86
CA LEU A 59 -10.23 -6.94 25.31
C LEU A 59 -9.75 -8.27 25.90
N LYS A 60 -8.59 -8.25 26.56
CA LYS A 60 -7.94 -9.44 27.09
C LYS A 60 -7.75 -9.32 28.60
N GLY A 61 -8.29 -10.27 29.36
CA GLY A 61 -8.16 -10.28 30.82
C GLY A 61 -6.72 -10.51 31.29
N ASN A 62 -6.31 -9.82 32.35
CA ASN A 62 -5.06 -10.04 33.07
C ASN A 62 -5.33 -10.30 34.57
N PRO A 63 -5.54 -11.56 35.00
CA PRO A 63 -5.40 -12.83 34.26
C PRO A 63 -6.56 -13.13 33.29
N LEU A 64 -6.37 -14.08 32.37
CA LEU A 64 -7.35 -14.43 31.31
C LEU A 64 -8.72 -14.85 31.83
N VAL A 65 -8.74 -15.59 32.94
CA VAL A 65 -9.99 -16.03 33.56
C VAL A 65 -10.26 -15.17 34.80
N GLN A 66 -11.32 -14.38 34.74
CA GLN A 66 -11.81 -13.55 35.84
C GLN A 66 -13.30 -13.79 36.00
N PHE A 67 -13.78 -13.83 37.24
CA PHE A 67 -15.20 -14.07 37.54
C PHE A 67 -15.78 -15.34 36.87
N ASN A 68 -14.98 -16.41 36.77
CA ASN A 68 -15.32 -17.67 36.09
C ASN A 68 -15.60 -17.54 34.59
N GLU A 69 -15.16 -16.45 33.95
CA GLU A 69 -15.31 -16.23 32.52
C GLU A 69 -13.95 -15.99 31.87
N THR A 70 -13.80 -16.45 30.62
CA THR A 70 -12.61 -16.22 29.81
C THR A 70 -12.77 -14.91 29.06
N ILE A 71 -11.92 -13.92 29.37
CA ILE A 71 -11.95 -12.60 28.76
C ILE A 71 -10.88 -12.57 27.66
N ASP A 72 -11.29 -12.89 26.43
CA ASP A 72 -10.44 -12.85 25.24
C ASP A 72 -11.30 -12.49 24.02
N TYR A 73 -11.63 -11.21 23.89
CA TYR A 73 -12.46 -10.68 22.81
C TYR A 73 -11.60 -10.04 21.74
N ASN A 74 -11.98 -10.24 20.49
CA ASN A 74 -11.38 -9.65 19.30
C ASN A 74 -12.50 -9.34 18.30
N GLU A 75 -13.07 -8.15 18.41
CA GLU A 75 -14.25 -7.74 17.64
C GLU A 75 -13.84 -6.72 16.57
N MET A 76 -14.21 -6.99 15.33
CA MET A 76 -13.88 -6.16 14.17
C MET A 76 -15.12 -5.42 13.69
N PHE A 77 -14.98 -4.10 13.48
CA PHE A 77 -16.01 -3.26 12.91
C PHE A 77 -15.52 -2.64 11.59
N SER A 78 -16.29 -2.79 10.52
CA SER A 78 -15.92 -2.45 9.14
C SER A 78 -16.41 -1.06 8.74
N TRP A 79 -15.64 -0.36 7.91
CA TRP A 79 -16.06 0.88 7.27
C TRP A 79 -16.95 0.68 6.04
N HIS A 80 -17.12 -0.57 5.58
CA HIS A 80 -17.89 -0.88 4.38
C HIS A 80 -19.37 -0.62 4.64
N ASP A 81 -19.87 -1.23 5.71
CA ASP A 81 -21.26 -1.14 6.14
C ASP A 81 -21.53 0.15 6.92
N THR A 82 -22.78 0.35 7.29
CA THR A 82 -23.19 1.45 8.15
C THR A 82 -22.72 1.13 9.57
N MET A 83 -21.75 1.91 10.06
CA MET A 83 -21.17 1.74 11.40
C MET A 83 -22.22 1.75 12.52
N GLU A 84 -23.39 2.34 12.26
CA GLU A 84 -24.53 2.34 13.17
C GLU A 84 -25.22 0.97 13.25
N GLU A 85 -25.37 0.24 12.14
CA GLU A 85 -25.98 -1.09 12.11
C GLU A 85 -25.06 -2.10 12.81
N GLU A 86 -23.75 -2.12 12.51
CA GLU A 86 -22.80 -3.00 13.20
C GLU A 86 -22.73 -2.70 14.71
N TYR A 87 -22.85 -1.42 15.09
CA TYR A 87 -22.90 -1.03 16.49
C TYR A 87 -24.20 -1.46 17.18
N GLU A 88 -25.34 -1.37 16.49
CA GLU A 88 -26.64 -1.87 16.99
C GLU A 88 -26.59 -3.39 17.20
N GLU A 89 -26.06 -4.15 16.24
CA GLU A 89 -25.86 -5.60 16.37
C GLU A 89 -24.93 -5.95 17.54
N ALA A 90 -23.86 -5.18 17.74
CA ALA A 90 -22.95 -5.34 18.88
C ALA A 90 -23.64 -5.06 20.23
N LEU A 91 -24.56 -4.09 20.27
CA LEU A 91 -25.39 -3.82 21.45
C LEU A 91 -26.39 -4.95 21.71
N GLU A 92 -27.07 -5.46 20.67
CA GLU A 92 -28.00 -6.58 20.79
C GLU A 92 -27.31 -7.88 21.25
N LYS A 93 -26.08 -8.12 20.76
CA LYS A 93 -25.23 -9.25 21.18
C LYS A 93 -24.75 -9.11 22.63
N GLY A 94 -24.78 -7.91 23.21
CA GLY A 94 -24.39 -7.64 24.59
C GLY A 94 -22.87 -7.70 24.80
N LEU A 95 -22.08 -7.13 23.88
CA LEU A 95 -20.63 -7.05 24.02
C LEU A 95 -20.19 -6.32 25.30
N PRO A 96 -18.98 -6.58 25.81
CA PRO A 96 -18.44 -5.89 26.98
C PRO A 96 -18.41 -4.36 26.81
N ASN A 97 -18.67 -3.64 27.91
CA ASN A 97 -18.74 -2.16 27.90
C ASN A 97 -17.51 -1.47 27.29
N PRO A 98 -16.25 -1.93 27.51
CA PRO A 98 -15.09 -1.25 26.93
C PRO A 98 -15.07 -1.31 25.40
N ILE A 99 -15.55 -2.42 24.82
CA ILE A 99 -15.63 -2.59 23.35
C ILE A 99 -16.69 -1.65 22.79
N LEU A 100 -17.88 -1.66 23.40
CA LEU A 100 -18.99 -0.79 23.01
C LEU A 100 -18.62 0.69 23.12
N TYR A 101 -17.91 1.08 24.20
CA TYR A 101 -17.44 2.46 24.38
C TYR A 101 -16.51 2.91 23.25
N ILE A 102 -15.57 2.05 22.84
CA ILE A 102 -14.66 2.37 21.73
C ILE A 102 -15.46 2.44 20.43
N ALA A 103 -16.31 1.45 20.14
CA ALA A 103 -17.14 1.43 18.94
C ALA A 103 -18.03 2.67 18.82
N GLU A 104 -18.64 3.12 19.93
CA GLU A 104 -19.47 4.32 19.99
C GLU A 104 -18.70 5.58 19.52
N LYS A 105 -17.41 5.71 19.83
CA LYS A 105 -16.57 6.86 19.39
C LYS A 105 -16.39 6.92 17.87
N PHE A 106 -16.59 5.81 17.17
CA PHE A 106 -16.52 5.72 15.71
C PHE A 106 -17.91 5.74 15.05
N THR A 107 -18.98 6.03 15.79
CA THR A 107 -20.30 6.28 15.20
C THR A 107 -20.43 7.71 14.66
N LEU A 108 -21.39 7.93 13.76
CA LEU A 108 -21.65 9.26 13.17
C LEU A 108 -22.19 10.26 14.20
N SER A 109 -22.89 9.78 15.22
CA SER A 109 -23.45 10.59 16.32
C SER A 109 -22.40 11.02 17.34
N SER A 110 -21.18 10.47 17.26
CA SER A 110 -20.11 10.81 18.20
C SER A 110 -19.63 12.25 18.04
N PRO A 111 -19.38 12.99 19.14
CA PRO A 111 -18.91 14.38 19.09
C PRO A 111 -17.49 14.52 18.55
N CYS A 112 -16.71 13.43 18.51
CA CYS A 112 -15.34 13.46 17.98
C CYS A 112 -15.27 13.35 16.44
N GLY A 113 -16.34 12.89 15.77
CA GLY A 113 -16.38 12.84 14.30
C GLY A 113 -15.25 12.02 13.64
N LEU A 114 -14.64 11.08 14.38
CA LEU A 114 -13.48 10.29 13.92
C LEU A 114 -13.80 9.49 12.66
N ILE A 115 -15.02 8.97 12.56
CA ILE A 115 -15.46 8.08 11.49
C ILE A 115 -15.20 8.66 10.10
N PHE A 116 -15.45 9.95 9.88
CA PHE A 116 -15.22 10.55 8.58
C PHE A 116 -13.74 10.58 8.23
N GLN A 117 -12.90 11.03 9.15
CA GLN A 117 -11.46 11.14 8.92
C GLN A 117 -10.86 9.76 8.64
N TYR A 118 -11.12 8.76 9.49
CA TYR A 118 -10.60 7.40 9.31
C TYR A 118 -11.15 6.69 8.07
N ARG A 119 -12.45 6.85 7.76
CA ARG A 119 -13.07 6.22 6.59
C ARG A 119 -12.56 6.82 5.28
N TYR A 120 -12.46 8.15 5.17
CA TYR A 120 -11.98 8.78 3.94
C TYR A 120 -10.49 8.55 3.73
N SER A 121 -9.66 8.83 4.75
CA SER A 121 -8.22 8.60 4.68
C SER A 121 -7.86 7.14 4.40
N GLY A 122 -8.56 6.19 5.04
CA GLY A 122 -8.39 4.75 4.82
C GLY A 122 -8.74 4.32 3.40
N ARG A 123 -9.84 4.84 2.84
CA ARG A 123 -10.21 4.59 1.43
C ARG A 123 -9.20 5.15 0.44
N TYR A 124 -8.72 6.38 0.65
CA TYR A 124 -7.69 6.98 -0.20
C TYR A 124 -6.35 6.25 -0.09
N ALA A 125 -5.95 5.86 1.13
CA ALA A 125 -4.75 5.07 1.36
C ALA A 125 -4.85 3.68 0.69
N SER A 126 -5.99 3.01 0.79
CA SER A 126 -6.21 1.73 0.09
C SER A 126 -6.18 1.90 -1.44
N ALA A 127 -6.85 2.92 -1.99
CA ALA A 127 -6.85 3.18 -3.44
C ALA A 127 -5.44 3.47 -3.98
N THR A 128 -4.63 4.23 -3.23
CA THR A 128 -3.24 4.53 -3.60
C THR A 128 -2.34 3.31 -3.47
N LEU A 129 -2.54 2.43 -2.48
CA LEU A 129 -1.83 1.14 -2.37
C LEU A 129 -2.17 0.18 -3.51
N TRP A 130 -3.43 0.08 -3.91
CA TRP A 130 -3.83 -0.69 -5.09
C TRP A 130 -3.20 -0.13 -6.37
N THR A 131 -3.13 1.19 -6.49
CA THR A 131 -2.45 1.85 -7.61
C THR A 131 -0.94 1.54 -7.59
N ALA A 132 -0.30 1.57 -6.41
CA ALA A 132 1.09 1.18 -6.23
C ALA A 132 1.31 -0.30 -6.63
N PHE A 133 0.39 -1.20 -6.26
CA PHE A 133 0.44 -2.61 -6.65
C PHE A 133 0.40 -2.77 -8.18
N CYS A 134 -0.49 -2.05 -8.86
CA CYS A 134 -0.55 -2.04 -10.32
C CYS A 134 0.75 -1.51 -10.95
N CYS A 135 1.32 -0.42 -10.42
CA CYS A 135 2.61 0.12 -10.88
C CYS A 135 3.75 -0.87 -10.66
N TRP A 136 3.76 -1.60 -9.54
CA TRP A 136 4.71 -2.67 -9.26
C TRP A 136 4.58 -3.83 -10.26
N MET A 137 3.36 -4.26 -10.59
CA MET A 137 3.15 -5.30 -11.61
C MET A 137 3.68 -4.84 -12.98
N LEU A 138 3.36 -3.63 -13.40
CA LEU A 138 3.86 -3.04 -14.64
C LEU A 138 5.40 -2.96 -14.64
N THR A 139 6.00 -2.60 -13.51
CA THR A 139 7.46 -2.57 -13.34
C THR A 139 8.09 -3.95 -13.58
N ASN A 140 7.48 -5.02 -13.06
CA ASN A 140 7.96 -6.39 -13.28
C ASN A 140 7.86 -6.85 -14.75
N ILE A 141 6.77 -6.47 -15.44
CA ILE A 141 6.60 -6.73 -16.86
C ILE A 141 7.67 -5.98 -17.67
N LEU A 142 7.89 -4.70 -17.37
CA LEU A 142 8.88 -3.87 -18.06
C LEU A 142 10.31 -4.34 -17.80
N PHE A 143 10.63 -4.87 -16.62
CA PHE A 143 11.94 -5.51 -16.35
C PHE A 143 12.17 -6.81 -17.14
N SER A 144 11.11 -7.41 -17.70
CA SER A 144 11.21 -8.58 -18.57
C SER A 144 11.41 -8.20 -20.04
N MET A 145 11.20 -6.92 -20.38
CA MET A 145 11.50 -6.36 -21.70
C MET A 145 12.82 -5.58 -21.66
N PRO A 146 13.50 -5.34 -22.80
CA PRO A 146 14.74 -4.58 -22.86
C PRO A 146 14.56 -3.06 -22.60
N VAL A 147 13.45 -2.65 -21.97
CA VAL A 147 12.99 -1.27 -21.80
C VAL A 147 13.10 -0.86 -20.32
N ILE A 148 14.35 -0.82 -19.84
CA ILE A 148 14.70 -0.75 -18.40
C ILE A 148 14.46 0.65 -17.80
N LEU A 149 14.62 1.70 -18.61
CA LEU A 149 14.42 3.10 -18.19
C LEU A 149 12.98 3.35 -17.70
N TYR A 150 11.99 2.85 -18.44
CA TYR A 150 10.58 2.96 -18.06
C TYR A 150 10.23 2.10 -16.84
N ALA A 151 10.88 0.95 -16.66
CA ALA A 151 10.74 0.16 -15.44
C ALA A 151 11.22 0.96 -14.21
N GLY A 152 12.33 1.70 -14.32
CA GLY A 152 12.81 2.61 -13.29
C GLY A 152 11.79 3.69 -12.92
N TYR A 153 11.18 4.35 -13.92
CA TYR A 153 10.13 5.34 -13.69
C TYR A 153 8.88 4.76 -13.03
N MET A 154 8.44 3.57 -13.45
CA MET A 154 7.30 2.90 -12.83
C MET A 154 7.60 2.45 -11.39
N MET A 155 8.85 2.11 -11.08
CA MET A 155 9.29 1.82 -9.71
C MET A 155 9.24 3.07 -8.82
N LEU A 156 9.68 4.22 -9.34
CA LEU A 156 9.55 5.50 -8.64
C LEU A 156 8.09 5.91 -8.45
N ALA A 157 7.24 5.70 -9.46
CA ALA A 157 5.80 5.92 -9.35
C ALA A 157 5.18 5.04 -8.26
N THR A 158 5.57 3.76 -8.17
CA THR A 158 5.16 2.85 -7.09
C THR A 158 5.52 3.42 -5.72
N ALA A 159 6.75 3.90 -5.55
CA ALA A 159 7.19 4.53 -4.30
C ALA A 159 6.37 5.79 -3.97
N ALA A 160 6.12 6.64 -4.97
CA ALA A 160 5.31 7.85 -4.80
C ALA A 160 3.89 7.53 -4.31
N PHE A 161 3.24 6.51 -4.87
CA PHE A 161 1.91 6.08 -4.41
C PHE A 161 1.91 5.52 -2.99
N ILE A 162 2.96 4.81 -2.56
CA ILE A 162 3.13 4.37 -1.17
C ILE A 162 3.30 5.58 -0.24
N PHE A 163 4.06 6.61 -0.64
CA PHE A 163 4.17 7.82 0.17
C PHE A 163 2.85 8.61 0.20
N PHE A 164 2.08 8.64 -0.89
CA PHE A 164 0.75 9.24 -0.88
C PHE A 164 -0.23 8.49 0.01
N SER A 165 -0.17 7.15 0.09
CA SER A 165 -1.00 6.38 1.01
C SER A 165 -0.67 6.72 2.46
N MET A 166 0.61 6.81 2.81
CA MET A 166 1.07 7.23 4.13
C MET A 166 0.68 8.67 4.46
N ALA A 167 0.85 9.60 3.52
CA ALA A 167 0.47 10.99 3.71
C ALA A 167 -1.05 11.12 3.93
N SER A 168 -1.85 10.38 3.15
CA SER A 168 -3.30 10.29 3.31
C SER A 168 -3.70 9.74 4.67
N PHE A 169 -3.00 8.74 5.19
CA PHE A 169 -3.27 8.20 6.53
C PHE A 169 -2.80 9.16 7.65
N SER A 170 -1.69 9.86 7.44
CA SER A 170 -1.16 10.82 8.43
C SER A 170 -2.07 12.04 8.64
N THR A 171 -2.97 12.37 7.70
CA THR A 171 -3.93 13.47 7.90
C THR A 171 -4.86 13.22 9.09
N ILE A 172 -5.08 11.95 9.45
CA ILE A 172 -5.89 11.54 10.59
C ILE A 172 -5.31 12.10 11.90
N MET A 173 -3.99 12.06 12.07
CA MET A 173 -3.32 12.51 13.30
C MET A 173 -3.25 14.05 13.41
N ASN A 174 -3.47 14.78 12.32
CA ASN A 174 -3.44 16.25 12.31
C ASN A 174 -4.75 16.89 12.83
N VAL A 175 -5.81 16.10 12.96
CA VAL A 175 -7.09 16.54 13.53
C VAL A 175 -7.04 16.30 15.05
N PRO A 176 -7.62 17.19 15.90
CA PRO A 176 -7.62 16.99 17.35
C PRO A 176 -8.09 15.58 17.71
N GLN A 177 -7.18 14.82 18.32
CA GLN A 177 -7.43 13.42 18.64
C GLN A 177 -8.47 13.31 19.75
N CYS A 178 -9.39 12.35 19.59
CA CYS A 178 -10.31 12.00 20.64
C CYS A 178 -9.55 11.25 21.74
N ILE A 179 -9.56 11.76 22.96
CA ILE A 179 -8.97 11.07 24.09
C ILE A 179 -9.90 9.92 24.50
N PHE A 180 -9.41 8.69 24.44
CA PHE A 180 -10.13 7.51 24.93
C PHE A 180 -9.86 7.36 26.43
N SER A 181 -10.80 7.79 27.27
CA SER A 181 -10.74 7.54 28.72
C SER A 181 -11.52 6.29 29.10
N ILE A 182 -10.84 5.32 29.70
CA ILE A 182 -11.46 4.11 30.28
C ILE A 182 -10.97 4.00 31.72
N GLY A 183 -11.90 4.07 32.68
CA GLY A 183 -11.54 4.10 34.09
C GLY A 183 -10.77 5.39 34.45
N THR A 184 -9.57 5.24 35.01
CA THR A 184 -8.68 6.36 35.36
C THR A 184 -7.65 6.69 34.29
N ASP A 185 -7.51 5.83 33.29
CA ASP A 185 -6.45 5.92 32.29
C ASP A 185 -7.00 6.43 30.96
N SER A 186 -6.16 7.20 30.27
CA SER A 186 -6.45 7.70 28.93
C SER A 186 -5.38 7.23 27.96
N PHE A 187 -5.80 6.86 26.75
CA PHE A 187 -4.88 6.42 25.70
C PHE A 187 -5.21 7.08 24.37
N GLU A 188 -4.16 7.26 23.56
CA GLU A 188 -4.20 7.89 22.24
C GLU A 188 -3.66 6.90 21.20
N ALA A 189 -4.11 7.05 19.95
CA ALA A 189 -3.67 6.17 18.87
C ALA A 189 -2.29 6.63 18.37
N GLU A 190 -1.35 5.70 18.31
CA GLU A 190 0.00 5.92 17.78
C GLU A 190 0.21 5.14 16.47
N TYR A 191 1.20 5.52 15.67
CA TYR A 191 1.54 4.77 14.46
C TYR A 191 2.10 3.39 14.80
N SER A 192 1.51 2.34 14.23
CA SER A 192 1.93 0.96 14.49
C SER A 192 2.94 0.46 13.43
N HIS A 193 3.35 -0.79 13.57
CA HIS A 193 4.40 -1.43 12.77
C HIS A 193 4.14 -1.42 11.27
N SER A 194 2.87 -1.51 10.84
CA SER A 194 2.54 -1.49 9.40
C SER A 194 2.87 -0.14 8.75
N PHE A 195 2.70 0.97 9.48
CA PHE A 195 3.05 2.29 8.98
C PHE A 195 4.56 2.41 8.73
N TRP A 196 5.38 1.94 9.67
CA TRP A 196 6.84 1.91 9.51
C TRP A 196 7.30 0.95 8.42
N LEU A 197 6.61 -0.18 8.25
CA LEU A 197 6.86 -1.13 7.16
C LEU A 197 6.54 -0.51 5.78
N ALA A 198 5.46 0.27 5.67
CA ALA A 198 5.14 1.02 4.46
C ALA A 198 6.23 2.04 4.13
N LEU A 199 6.70 2.79 5.12
CA LEU A 199 7.81 3.75 4.96
C LEU A 199 9.09 3.06 4.47
N ALA A 200 9.49 1.97 5.13
CA ALA A 200 10.68 1.20 4.74
C ALA A 200 10.58 0.67 3.30
N THR A 201 9.39 0.18 2.91
CA THR A 201 9.14 -0.33 1.56
C THR A 201 9.15 0.78 0.52
N GLY A 202 8.54 1.94 0.80
CA GLY A 202 8.57 3.11 -0.08
C GLY A 202 9.99 3.65 -0.31
N VAL A 203 10.82 3.70 0.74
CA VAL A 203 12.23 4.08 0.65
C VAL A 203 13.02 3.07 -0.18
N LEU A 204 12.82 1.76 0.05
CA LEU A 204 13.45 0.71 -0.73
C LEU A 204 13.11 0.83 -2.22
N CYS A 205 11.83 1.03 -2.56
CA CYS A 205 11.38 1.24 -3.94
C CYS A 205 12.01 2.47 -4.59
N THR A 206 12.16 3.57 -3.82
CA THR A 206 12.81 4.79 -4.28
C THR A 206 14.28 4.55 -4.60
N ILE A 207 15.01 3.88 -3.71
CA ILE A 207 16.43 3.56 -3.90
C ILE A 207 16.61 2.70 -5.16
N ILE A 208 15.79 1.67 -5.33
CA ILE A 208 15.84 0.79 -6.52
C ILE A 208 15.55 1.59 -7.79
N GLY A 209 14.50 2.42 -7.79
CA GLY A 209 14.13 3.24 -8.94
C GLY A 209 15.24 4.22 -9.35
N ILE A 210 15.84 4.93 -8.37
CA ILE A 210 16.97 5.85 -8.62
C ILE A 210 18.19 5.10 -9.17
N LEU A 211 18.55 3.96 -8.58
CA LEU A 211 19.69 3.16 -9.04
C LEU A 211 19.50 2.70 -10.48
N VAL A 212 18.30 2.25 -10.86
CA VAL A 212 17.99 1.82 -12.23
C VAL A 212 18.14 2.98 -13.22
N VAL A 213 17.61 4.16 -12.89
CA VAL A 213 17.74 5.36 -13.74
C VAL A 213 19.20 5.80 -13.85
N MET A 214 19.95 5.77 -12.74
CA MET A 214 21.38 6.11 -12.73
C MET A 214 22.21 5.15 -13.58
N PHE A 215 21.95 3.83 -13.49
CA PHE A 215 22.67 2.85 -14.29
C PHE A 215 22.38 2.98 -15.79
N ASP A 216 21.14 3.30 -16.16
CA ASP A 216 20.78 3.55 -17.56
C ASP A 216 21.50 4.77 -18.14
N VAL A 217 21.61 5.87 -17.37
CA VAL A 217 22.34 7.09 -17.77
C VAL A 217 23.85 6.86 -17.87
N MET A 218 24.42 6.06 -16.96
CA MET A 218 25.88 5.88 -16.89
C MET A 218 26.41 4.80 -17.85
N ILE A 219 25.70 3.69 -18.06
CA ILE A 219 26.19 2.56 -18.86
C ILE A 219 25.03 1.83 -19.60
N PRO A 220 24.41 2.45 -20.60
CA PRO A 220 23.24 1.89 -21.29
C PRO A 220 23.53 0.54 -21.97
N GLU A 221 24.77 0.32 -22.42
CA GLU A 221 25.14 -0.92 -23.14
C GLU A 221 25.31 -2.13 -22.20
N LYS A 222 25.91 -1.95 -21.02
CA LYS A 222 26.09 -3.06 -20.05
C LYS A 222 24.82 -3.44 -19.31
N VAL A 223 23.90 -2.49 -19.17
CA VAL A 223 22.58 -2.71 -18.58
C VAL A 223 21.70 -3.51 -19.55
N LYS A 224 21.77 -3.23 -20.86
CA LYS A 224 21.09 -4.07 -21.86
C LYS A 224 21.61 -5.50 -21.87
N GLU A 225 22.93 -5.71 -21.87
CA GLU A 225 23.53 -7.06 -21.80
C GLU A 225 23.12 -7.81 -20.51
N ALA A 226 23.21 -7.18 -19.33
CA ALA A 226 22.90 -7.85 -18.05
C ALA A 226 21.42 -8.27 -17.91
N PHE A 227 20.51 -7.62 -18.64
CA PHE A 227 19.08 -7.94 -18.63
C PHE A 227 18.64 -8.76 -19.87
N SER A 228 19.40 -8.76 -20.98
CA SER A 228 19.17 -9.62 -22.14
C SER A 228 19.69 -11.05 -21.95
N VAL A 229 20.64 -11.28 -21.03
CA VAL A 229 21.22 -12.59 -20.70
C VAL A 229 20.20 -13.63 -20.18
N GLY A 230 18.94 -13.24 -19.94
CA GLY A 230 17.84 -14.18 -19.68
C GLY A 230 17.16 -14.77 -20.92
N VAL A 231 17.46 -14.28 -22.13
CA VAL A 231 16.82 -14.71 -23.39
C VAL A 231 17.80 -15.46 -24.32
N ASP A 232 19.11 -15.28 -24.15
CA ASP A 232 20.15 -15.91 -25.01
C ASP A 232 20.58 -17.33 -24.59
N SER A 233 19.84 -18.03 -23.72
CA SER A 233 20.19 -19.42 -23.36
C SER A 233 19.61 -20.49 -24.29
N CYS A 234 18.97 -20.09 -25.39
CA CYS A 234 18.54 -21.01 -26.43
C CYS A 234 18.91 -20.42 -27.80
N GLU A 235 19.61 -21.22 -28.60
CA GLU A 235 19.92 -21.01 -30.02
C GLU A 235 21.27 -20.32 -30.34
N ASP A 236 22.36 -20.89 -29.83
CA ASP A 236 23.52 -21.13 -30.70
C ASP A 236 23.29 -22.46 -31.41
N ASP A 237 22.81 -22.41 -32.66
CA ASP A 237 23.31 -23.22 -33.77
C ASP A 237 22.67 -22.72 -35.09
N ASP A 238 23.55 -22.25 -35.98
CA ASP A 238 23.41 -22.04 -37.43
C ASP A 238 22.86 -20.70 -38.02
N VAL A 239 23.84 -19.90 -38.47
CA VAL A 239 23.91 -19.25 -39.81
C VAL A 239 22.78 -18.31 -40.24
N SER A 240 23.04 -17.00 -40.10
CA SER A 240 22.98 -15.95 -41.15
C SER A 240 22.53 -14.61 -40.54
N CYS A 241 23.42 -13.61 -40.57
CA CYS A 241 23.02 -12.21 -40.38
C CYS A 241 21.96 -11.85 -41.43
N GLY A 242 20.69 -11.81 -41.02
CA GLY A 242 19.56 -11.34 -41.81
C GLY A 242 18.92 -10.14 -41.14
N GLU A 243 19.12 -8.98 -41.77
CA GLU A 243 18.28 -7.78 -41.78
C GLU A 243 17.33 -7.53 -40.59
N GLY A 244 17.67 -6.51 -39.81
CA GLY A 244 16.73 -5.85 -38.92
C GLY A 244 15.51 -5.35 -39.68
N TYR A 245 14.33 -5.72 -39.18
CA TYR A 245 13.03 -5.21 -39.61
C TYR A 245 12.93 -3.70 -39.32
N LEU A 246 13.50 -2.87 -40.19
CA LEU A 246 13.05 -1.50 -40.38
C LEU A 246 11.79 -1.53 -41.22
N ASN A 247 10.67 -1.14 -40.62
CA ASN A 247 9.38 -1.04 -41.29
C ASN A 247 9.44 0.11 -42.31
N THR A 248 9.72 -0.21 -43.57
CA THR A 248 9.95 0.73 -44.69
C THR A 248 8.70 1.50 -45.13
N ILE A 249 7.52 1.17 -44.59
CA ILE A 249 6.25 1.85 -44.92
C ILE A 249 6.21 3.30 -44.40
N PHE A 250 7.01 3.68 -43.40
CA PHE A 250 7.00 5.04 -42.85
C PHE A 250 7.87 6.05 -43.62
N LEU A 251 8.74 5.61 -44.53
CA LEU A 251 9.62 6.49 -45.32
C LEU A 251 9.11 6.77 -46.74
N GLU A 252 8.11 6.03 -47.21
CA GLU A 252 7.62 6.16 -48.60
C GLU A 252 6.66 7.35 -48.81
N GLY A 253 6.27 8.06 -47.74
CA GLY A 253 5.45 9.28 -47.83
C GLY A 253 6.22 10.58 -48.08
N VAL A 254 7.54 10.57 -47.97
CA VAL A 254 8.36 11.81 -48.01
C VAL A 254 9.65 11.59 -48.80
N THR A 255 9.58 11.24 -50.09
CA THR A 255 10.51 11.71 -51.16
C THR A 255 10.27 10.99 -52.49
N ILE A 256 9.52 11.64 -53.40
CA ILE A 256 9.64 11.42 -54.84
C ILE A 256 10.39 12.68 -55.34
N SER A 257 11.73 12.70 -55.47
CA SER A 257 12.59 12.15 -56.54
C SER A 257 12.48 12.93 -57.88
N PRO A 258 13.51 12.93 -58.77
CA PRO A 258 14.55 13.97 -58.81
C PRO A 258 14.79 14.56 -60.22
N LEU A 259 15.72 15.51 -60.28
CA LEU A 259 16.37 16.07 -61.49
C LEU A 259 16.76 15.00 -62.52
N THR A 260 16.45 15.24 -63.79
CA THR A 260 17.14 14.61 -64.94
C THR A 260 17.86 15.69 -65.76
N THR A 261 19.19 15.62 -65.77
CA THR A 261 20.08 16.41 -66.61
C THR A 261 20.14 15.81 -68.02
N LYS A 262 19.91 16.62 -69.06
CA LYS A 262 20.38 16.36 -70.42
C LYS A 262 21.07 17.64 -70.95
N ARG A 263 22.33 17.49 -71.35
CA ARG A 263 23.25 18.56 -71.78
C ARG A 263 23.54 18.39 -73.28
N VAL A 264 23.27 19.40 -74.11
CA VAL A 264 23.86 19.70 -75.46
C VAL A 264 23.49 21.18 -75.74
N SER A 265 24.32 22.19 -75.42
CA SER A 265 25.48 22.78 -76.11
C SER A 265 25.17 23.80 -77.25
N VAL A 266 25.67 25.03 -77.02
CA VAL A 266 26.24 26.03 -77.95
C VAL A 266 25.39 27.26 -78.36
N SER A 267 26.02 28.43 -78.10
CA SER A 267 25.86 29.84 -78.53
C SER A 267 25.22 30.10 -79.90
N TYR A 268 24.60 31.26 -80.18
CA TYR A 268 24.77 32.66 -79.74
C TYR A 268 23.42 33.32 -79.47
#